data_AF-A0A7Y3TS64-F1
#
_entry.id   AF-A0A7Y3TS64-F1
#
_cell.length_a   1.000
_cell.length_b   1.000
_cell.length_c   1.000
_cell.angle_alpha   90.00
_cell.angle_beta   90.00
_cell.angle_gamma   90.00
#
_symmetry.space_group_name_H-M   'P 1'
#
loop_
_entity.id
_entity.type
_entity.pdbx_description
1 polymer ?
#
loop_
_entity_poly.entity_id
_entity_poly.type
_entity_poly.pdbx_seq_one_letter_code
_entity_poly.pdbx_strand_id
1 'polypeptide(L)'
;MEKGDSSIRKVAARFAVSKSCVERWMIQKRTEGHVVPHKQGGSVSPVMEHKDQLVAIFENQRDATLAEYCELLFDETGLWVSQSTMCRTFQRLNLPRKKKRSAPAKPPANESNS
;
A
#
# COMPACT_ATOMS: atom_id res chain seq x y z
N MET A 1 -0.24 23.36 -36.86
CA MET A 1 -0.77 24.00 -35.63
C MET A 1 -2.29 23.92 -35.70
N GLU A 2 -2.90 22.90 -35.10
CA GLU A 2 -4.36 22.73 -35.19
C GLU A 2 -5.08 23.77 -34.33
N LYS A 3 -5.53 24.85 -34.96
CA LYS A 3 -6.59 25.72 -34.44
C LYS A 3 -7.91 24.98 -34.60
N GLY A 4 -8.24 24.11 -33.65
CA GLY A 4 -9.61 23.67 -33.46
C GLY A 4 -10.42 24.85 -32.91
N ASP A 5 -11.24 25.46 -33.76
CA ASP A 5 -12.15 26.57 -33.43
C ASP A 5 -13.33 26.07 -32.56
N SER A 6 -12.99 25.57 -31.37
CA SER A 6 -13.93 25.04 -30.40
C SER A 6 -13.66 25.71 -29.07
N SER A 7 -14.44 26.75 -28.79
CA SER A 7 -14.42 27.40 -27.48
C SER A 7 -14.62 26.35 -26.38
N ILE A 8 -13.97 26.54 -25.23
CA ILE A 8 -14.04 25.62 -24.08
C ILE A 8 -15.51 25.30 -23.72
N ARG A 9 -16.41 26.29 -23.86
CA ARG A 9 -17.86 26.12 -23.64
C ARG A 9 -18.50 25.14 -24.62
N LYS A 10 -18.14 25.19 -25.90
CA LYS A 10 -18.66 24.28 -26.93
C LYS A 10 -18.20 22.84 -26.69
N VAL A 11 -16.95 22.67 -26.26
CA VAL A 11 -16.38 21.37 -25.88
C VAL A 11 -17.10 20.83 -24.63
N ALA A 12 -17.24 21.65 -23.59
CA ALA A 12 -17.94 21.29 -22.36
C ALA A 12 -19.38 20.82 -22.63
N ALA A 13 -20.13 21.56 -23.45
CA ALA A 13 -21.49 21.18 -23.84
C ALA A 13 -21.54 19.88 -24.65
N ARG A 14 -20.61 19.67 -25.59
CA ARG A 14 -20.55 18.46 -26.42
C ARG A 14 -20.33 17.19 -25.60
N PHE A 15 -19.49 17.28 -24.56
CA PHE A 15 -19.14 16.14 -23.70
C PHE A 15 -19.92 16.11 -22.39
N ALA A 16 -20.91 17.00 -22.20
CA ALA A 16 -21.71 17.12 -20.98
C ALA A 16 -20.88 17.24 -19.69
N VAL A 17 -19.74 17.92 -19.77
CA VAL A 17 -18.84 18.17 -18.62
C VAL A 17 -18.86 19.65 -18.24
N SER A 18 -18.39 19.97 -17.04
CA SER A 18 -18.22 21.37 -16.64
C SER A 18 -17.08 22.04 -17.41
N LYS A 19 -17.21 23.36 -17.63
CA LYS A 19 -16.15 24.19 -18.25
C LYS A 19 -14.81 24.04 -17.53
N SER A 20 -14.84 24.01 -16.19
CA SER A 20 -13.65 23.86 -15.35
C SER A 20 -12.96 22.50 -15.53
N CYS A 21 -13.68 21.45 -15.91
CA CYS A 21 -13.10 20.14 -16.21
C CYS A 21 -12.24 20.20 -17.48
N VAL A 22 -12.77 20.81 -18.54
CA VAL A 22 -12.07 21.02 -19.80
C VAL A 22 -10.85 21.93 -19.60
N GLU A 23 -10.99 23.02 -18.84
CA GLU A 23 -9.86 23.89 -18.47
C GLU A 23 -8.77 23.13 -17.73
N ARG A 24 -9.14 22.29 -16.75
CA ARG A 24 -8.18 21.47 -15.99
C ARG A 24 -7.41 20.52 -16.90
N TRP A 25 -8.08 19.82 -17.82
CA TRP A 25 -7.42 18.94 -18.79
C TRP A 25 -6.52 19.70 -19.76
N MET A 26 -6.92 20.90 -20.22
CA MET A 26 -6.06 21.73 -21.07
C MET A 26 -4.80 22.20 -20.34
N ILE A 27 -4.94 22.64 -19.08
CA ILE A 27 -3.79 23.02 -18.23
C ILE A 27 -2.88 21.81 -18.07
N GLN A 28 -3.43 20.65 -17.68
CA GLN A 28 -2.67 19.42 -17.48
C GLN A 28 -1.93 18.99 -18.75
N LYS A 29 -2.59 19.05 -19.92
CA LYS A 29 -1.96 18.74 -21.21
C LYS A 29 -0.81 19.69 -21.52
N ARG A 30 -0.90 20.97 -21.14
CA ARG A 30 0.16 21.96 -21.34
C ARG A 30 1.32 21.79 -20.37
N THR A 31 1.05 21.42 -19.12
CA THR A 31 2.07 21.30 -18.07
C THR A 31 2.77 19.94 -18.09
N GLU A 32 2.02 18.85 -18.26
CA GLU A 32 2.51 17.47 -18.15
C GLU A 32 2.63 16.77 -19.52
N GLY A 33 2.14 17.39 -20.60
CA GLY A 33 2.12 16.79 -21.93
C GLY A 33 1.05 15.72 -22.12
N HIS A 34 0.25 15.40 -21.10
CA HIS A 34 -0.82 14.40 -21.16
C HIS A 34 -2.05 14.78 -20.32
N VAL A 35 -3.13 14.01 -20.48
CA VAL A 35 -4.39 14.14 -19.70
C VAL A 35 -4.69 12.86 -18.91
N VAL A 36 -3.66 12.08 -18.58
CA VAL A 36 -3.80 10.87 -17.76
C VAL A 36 -4.25 11.26 -16.35
N PRO A 37 -5.28 10.61 -15.79
CA PRO A 37 -5.69 10.89 -14.41
C PRO A 37 -4.53 10.71 -13.43
N HIS A 38 -4.38 11.65 -12.49
CA HIS A 38 -3.45 11.46 -11.38
C HIS A 38 -3.89 10.28 -10.51
N LYS A 39 -2.92 9.68 -9.82
CA LYS A 39 -3.21 8.66 -8.80
C LYS A 39 -4.19 9.25 -7.79
N GLN A 40 -5.36 8.63 -7.67
CA GLN A 40 -6.33 9.01 -6.64
C GLN A 40 -5.66 8.88 -5.27
N GLY A 41 -5.77 9.92 -4.46
CA GLY A 41 -5.18 9.94 -3.12
C GLY A 41 -5.75 8.84 -2.22
N GLY A 42 -4.92 8.39 -1.28
CA GLY A 42 -5.31 7.54 -0.17
C GLY A 42 -4.57 7.96 1.09
N SER A 43 -5.09 7.61 2.27
CA SER A 43 -4.39 7.89 3.54
C SER A 43 -3.17 6.99 3.69
N VAL A 44 -2.03 7.61 4.01
CA VAL A 44 -0.82 6.91 4.44
C VAL A 44 -1.02 6.49 5.91
N SER A 45 -0.69 5.25 6.23
CA SER A 45 -0.78 4.77 7.61
C SER A 45 0.23 5.52 8.48
N PRO A 46 -0.13 5.98 9.70
CA PRO A 46 0.82 6.63 10.62
C PRO A 46 2.08 5.79 10.88
N VAL A 47 1.98 4.46 10.80
CA VAL A 47 3.11 3.53 10.93
C VAL A 47 4.21 3.80 9.89
N MET A 48 3.87 4.34 8.73
CA MET A 48 4.87 4.63 7.67
C MET A 48 5.84 5.75 8.06
N GLU A 49 5.46 6.61 9.00
CA GLU A 49 6.38 7.61 9.58
C GLU A 49 7.46 6.95 10.43
N HIS A 50 7.13 5.79 11.03
CA HIS A 50 8.02 4.96 11.84
C HIS A 50 8.53 3.72 11.11
N LYS A 51 8.63 3.78 9.78
CA LYS A 51 9.03 2.63 8.96
C LYS A 51 10.43 2.10 9.34
N ASP A 52 11.35 3.00 9.70
CA ASP A 52 12.75 2.64 9.92
C ASP A 52 12.90 1.91 11.27
N GLN A 53 12.17 2.36 12.29
CA GLN A 53 12.03 1.65 13.57
C GLN A 53 11.39 0.28 13.37
N LEU A 54 10.30 0.21 12.59
CA LEU A 54 9.64 -1.07 12.32
C LEU A 54 10.57 -2.06 11.59
N VAL A 55 11.41 -1.58 10.67
CA VAL A 55 12.43 -2.41 10.01
C VAL A 55 13.49 -2.87 11.00
N ALA A 56 13.96 -2.00 11.90
CA ALA A 56 14.92 -2.37 12.94
C ALA A 56 14.37 -3.45 13.90
N ILE A 57 13.12 -3.28 14.36
CA ILE A 57 12.42 -4.29 15.16
C ILE A 57 12.32 -5.62 14.39
N PHE A 58 11.94 -5.56 13.11
CA PHE A 58 11.83 -6.73 12.26
C PHE A 58 13.16 -7.47 12.09
N GLU A 59 14.26 -6.75 11.86
CA GLU A 59 15.59 -7.33 11.72
C GLU A 59 16.06 -8.01 13.01
N ASN A 60 15.76 -7.41 14.16
CA ASN A 60 16.10 -7.96 15.47
C ASN A 60 15.25 -9.20 15.83
N GLN A 61 13.95 -9.21 15.49
CA GLN A 61 13.00 -10.23 15.94
C GLN A 61 12.12 -10.81 14.82
N ARG A 62 12.73 -11.40 13.79
CA ARG A 62 12.04 -11.90 12.58
C ARG A 62 10.93 -12.94 12.81
N ASP A 63 10.93 -13.65 13.94
CA ASP A 63 9.97 -14.72 14.25
C ASP A 63 8.76 -14.26 15.09
N ALA A 64 8.67 -12.97 15.44
CA ALA A 64 7.55 -12.41 16.19
C ALA A 64 6.21 -12.48 15.42
N THR A 65 5.13 -12.48 16.18
CA THR A 65 3.73 -12.39 15.73
C THR A 65 3.36 -10.94 15.47
N LEU A 66 2.25 -10.71 14.73
CA LEU A 66 1.78 -9.35 14.44
C LEU A 66 1.38 -8.58 15.71
N ALA A 67 0.86 -9.27 16.73
CA ALA A 67 0.51 -8.65 18.01
C ALA A 67 1.78 -8.15 18.72
N GLU A 68 2.81 -8.99 18.81
CA GLU A 68 4.11 -8.62 19.38
C GLU A 68 4.74 -7.45 18.62
N TYR A 69 4.65 -7.41 17.28
CA TYR A 69 5.12 -6.22 16.53
C TYR A 69 4.35 -4.94 16.87
N CYS A 70 3.06 -5.02 17.21
CA CYS A 70 2.29 -3.84 17.63
C CYS A 70 2.76 -3.34 18.99
N GLU A 71 3.05 -4.26 19.92
CA GLU A 71 3.58 -3.95 21.25
C GLU A 71 5.00 -3.37 21.14
N LEU A 72 5.90 -4.03 20.41
CA LEU A 72 7.27 -3.55 20.21
C LEU A 72 7.32 -2.17 19.54
N LEU A 73 6.47 -1.94 18.53
CA LEU A 73 6.37 -0.63 17.90
C LEU A 73 5.88 0.44 18.88
N PHE A 74 4.90 0.08 19.72
CA PHE A 74 4.39 0.99 20.74
C PHE A 74 5.45 1.31 21.81
N ASP A 75 6.22 0.32 22.25
CA ASP A 75 7.29 0.52 23.24
C ASP A 75 8.40 1.41 22.68
N GLU A 76 8.71 1.33 21.39
CA GLU A 76 9.77 2.12 20.77
C GLU A 76 9.33 3.53 20.33
N THR A 77 8.07 3.69 19.90
CA THR A 77 7.61 4.93 19.24
C THR A 77 6.41 5.59 19.92
N GLY A 78 5.76 4.91 20.86
CA GLY A 78 4.49 5.32 21.46
C GLY A 78 3.27 5.14 20.54
N LEU A 79 3.44 4.62 19.32
CA LEU A 79 2.37 4.45 18.35
C LEU A 79 1.70 3.07 18.48
N TRP A 80 0.46 3.04 18.97
CA TRP A 80 -0.34 1.82 18.97
C TRP A 80 -1.12 1.66 17.66
N VAL A 81 -1.08 0.46 17.08
CA VAL A 81 -1.86 0.11 15.89
C VAL A 81 -2.50 -1.26 16.00
N SER A 82 -3.58 -1.48 15.24
CA SER A 82 -4.18 -2.81 15.14
C SER A 82 -3.32 -3.77 14.32
N GLN A 83 -3.47 -5.07 14.60
CA GLN A 83 -2.81 -6.13 13.82
C GLN A 83 -3.13 -6.07 12.32
N SER A 84 -4.34 -5.63 11.94
CA SER A 84 -4.71 -5.45 10.53
C SER A 84 -3.94 -4.30 9.87
N THR A 85 -3.71 -3.20 10.59
CA THR A 85 -2.85 -2.11 10.11
C THR A 85 -1.40 -2.59 10.01
N MET A 86 -0.91 -3.31 11.01
CA MET A 86 0.43 -3.91 10.97
C MET A 86 0.60 -4.83 9.77
N CYS A 87 -0.35 -5.74 9.52
CA CYS A 87 -0.34 -6.63 8.36
C CYS A 87 -0.24 -5.87 7.03
N ARG A 88 -1.09 -4.85 6.83
CA ARG A 88 -1.05 -4.01 5.61
C ARG A 88 0.27 -3.24 5.49
N THR A 89 0.84 -2.78 6.60
CA THR A 89 2.15 -2.13 6.60
C THR A 89 3.26 -3.09 6.16
N PHE A 90 3.30 -4.29 6.74
CA PHE A 90 4.27 -5.33 6.34
C PHE A 90 4.15 -5.70 4.85
N GLN A 91 2.93 -5.80 4.33
CA GLN A 91 2.68 -6.02 2.91
C GLN A 91 3.20 -4.86 2.05
N ARG A 92 2.96 -3.61 2.47
CA ARG A 92 3.46 -2.41 1.76
C ARG A 92 4.98 -2.31 1.77
N LEU A 93 5.63 -2.70 2.87
CA LEU A 93 7.08 -2.69 3.02
C LEU A 93 7.76 -3.93 2.39
N ASN A 94 7.00 -4.87 1.81
CA ASN A 94 7.50 -6.14 1.29
C ASN A 94 8.38 -6.90 2.29
N LEU A 95 8.05 -6.87 3.59
CA LEU A 95 8.78 -7.61 4.63
C LEU A 95 8.22 -9.03 4.74
N PRO A 96 8.90 -10.06 4.21
CA PRO A 96 8.36 -11.41 4.19
C PRO A 96 8.49 -12.05 5.58
N ARG A 97 7.36 -12.55 6.12
CA ARG A 97 7.39 -13.47 7.26
C ARG A 97 8.10 -14.75 6.83
N LYS A 98 9.12 -15.19 7.57
CA LYS A 98 9.74 -16.49 7.38
C LYS A 98 8.68 -17.57 7.64
N LYS A 99 8.32 -18.35 6.62
CA LYS A 99 7.49 -19.54 6.82
C LYS A 99 8.37 -20.62 7.47
N LYS A 100 8.00 -21.06 8.68
CA LYS A 100 8.60 -22.26 9.29
C LYS A 100 8.25 -23.43 8.37
N ARG A 101 9.26 -24.10 7.78
CA ARG A 101 9.04 -25.37 7.09
C ARG A 101 8.55 -26.34 8.16
N SER A 102 7.29 -26.78 8.06
CA SER A 102 6.78 -27.86 8.89
C SER A 102 7.73 -29.06 8.73
N ALA A 103 8.28 -29.55 9.84
CA ALA A 103 9.01 -30.81 9.83
C ALA A 103 8.10 -31.92 9.26
N PRO A 104 8.61 -32.86 8.44
CA PRO A 104 7.81 -33.97 7.96
C PRO A 104 7.28 -34.75 9.17
N ALA A 105 5.98 -35.08 9.15
CA ALA A 105 5.35 -35.92 10.16
C ALA A 105 6.13 -37.25 10.27
N LYS A 106 6.39 -37.68 11.51
CA LYS A 106 6.98 -39.00 11.81
C LYS A 106 6.12 -40.07 11.09
N PRO A 107 6.72 -41.04 10.38
CA PRO A 107 5.95 -42.18 9.88
C PRO A 107 5.34 -42.91 11.09
N PRO A 108 4.08 -43.39 10.99
CA PRO A 108 3.49 -44.18 12.07
C PRO A 108 4.33 -45.44 12.26
N ALA A 109 4.67 -45.73 13.51
CA ALA A 109 5.24 -47.02 13.89
C ALA A 109 4.20 -48.09 13.55
N ASN A 110 4.48 -48.93 12.56
CA ASN A 110 3.71 -50.16 12.38
C ASN A 110 4.33 -51.20 13.31
N GLU A 111 3.64 -51.46 14.42
CA GLU A 111 3.93 -52.52 15.35
C GLU A 111 3.77 -53.87 14.65
N SER A 112 4.83 -54.66 14.70
CA SER A 112 4.80 -56.09 14.44
C SER A 112 3.70 -56.76 15.26
N ASN A 113 2.79 -57.51 14.64
CA ASN A 113 2.19 -58.65 15.33
C ASN A 113 1.60 -59.72 14.39
N SER A 114 2.11 -60.94 14.60
CA SER A 114 1.66 -62.29 14.18
C SER A 114 1.64 -62.65 12.70
#